data_AF-A0A382W9A2-F1
#
_entry.id   AF-A0A382W9A2-F1
#
_cell.length_a   1.000
_cell.length_b   1.000
_cell.length_c   1.000
_cell.angle_alpha   90.00
_cell.angle_beta   90.00
_cell.angle_gamma   90.00
#
_symmetry.space_group_name_H-M   'P 1'
#
loop_
_entity.id
_entity.type
_entity.pdbx_description
1 polymer ?
#
loop_
_entity_poly.entity_id
_entity_poly.type
_entity_poly.pdbx_seq_one_letter_code
_entity_poly.pdbx_strand_id
1 'polypeptide(L)'
;MESLRFLSPKEIDDIRIEFGTPAFVYDEATLRENARTLKAFPNAFGLKPRYAMKAAPTAAIIRIFNQEGLGIDASSGHELERAIRVGFGTESISLSTQEMPENFRIWVDEGVSINLCSLNQIKLFASICPGRAVGLRFNPGLGSG
;
A
#
# COMPACT_ATOMS: atom_id res chain seq x y z
N MET A 1 -31.71 9.16 -15.07
CA MET A 1 -31.06 8.10 -14.28
C MET A 1 -29.57 8.28 -14.47
N GLU A 2 -28.82 8.37 -13.37
CA GLU A 2 -27.36 8.49 -13.42
C GLU A 2 -26.80 7.22 -14.06
N SER A 3 -25.99 7.35 -15.12
CA SER A 3 -25.33 6.21 -15.74
C SER A 3 -24.20 5.75 -14.82
N LEU A 4 -24.37 4.60 -14.18
CA LEU A 4 -23.31 4.00 -13.37
C LEU A 4 -22.18 3.54 -14.27
N ARG A 5 -20.95 3.60 -13.74
CA ARG A 5 -19.73 3.40 -14.52
C ARG A 5 -19.52 1.95 -14.94
N PHE A 6 -19.91 0.98 -14.11
CA PHE A 6 -19.63 -0.45 -14.32
C PHE A 6 -20.74 -1.41 -13.86
N LEU A 7 -21.86 -0.90 -13.34
CA LEU A 7 -22.98 -1.72 -12.88
C LEU A 7 -24.25 -1.38 -13.67
N SER A 8 -24.97 -2.41 -14.09
CA SER A 8 -26.34 -2.32 -14.60
C SER A 8 -27.36 -2.32 -13.45
N PRO A 9 -28.59 -1.80 -13.66
CA PRO A 9 -29.65 -1.85 -12.66
C PRO A 9 -29.95 -3.27 -12.16
N LYS A 10 -29.87 -4.27 -13.05
CA LYS A 10 -30.07 -5.68 -12.68
C LYS A 10 -28.98 -6.17 -11.71
N GLU A 11 -27.71 -5.89 -11.98
CA GLU A 11 -26.61 -6.29 -11.10
C GLU A 11 -26.72 -5.65 -9.72
N ILE A 12 -27.24 -4.42 -9.63
CA ILE A 12 -27.49 -3.77 -8.33
C ILE A 12 -28.57 -4.50 -7.53
N ASP A 13 -29.67 -4.88 -8.19
CA ASP A 13 -30.73 -5.65 -7.55
C ASP A 13 -30.23 -7.03 -7.11
N ASP A 14 -29.44 -7.70 -7.95
CA ASP A 14 -28.80 -8.99 -7.64
C ASP A 14 -27.89 -8.85 -6.40
N ILE A 15 -27.04 -7.83 -6.36
CA ILE A 15 -26.15 -7.54 -5.21
C ILE A 15 -26.95 -7.22 -3.94
N ARG A 16 -28.04 -6.44 -4.04
CA ARG A 16 -28.91 -6.14 -2.90
C ARG A 16 -29.52 -7.42 -2.33
N ILE A 17 -29.98 -8.33 -3.19
CA ILE A 17 -30.62 -9.58 -2.78
C ILE A 17 -29.60 -10.53 -2.14
N GLU A 18 -28.41 -10.66 -2.74
CA GLU A 18 -27.40 -11.62 -2.29
C GLU A 18 -26.61 -11.14 -1.07
N PHE A 19 -26.21 -9.87 -1.03
CA PHE A 19 -25.29 -9.32 -0.02
C PHE A 19 -25.93 -8.31 0.94
N GLY A 20 -27.15 -7.87 0.67
CA GLY A 20 -27.84 -6.85 1.47
C GLY A 20 -27.31 -5.43 1.25
N THR A 21 -27.77 -4.49 2.09
CA THR A 21 -27.37 -3.07 2.01
C THR A 21 -27.11 -2.46 3.39
N PRO A 22 -26.15 -1.52 3.52
CA PRO A 22 -25.30 -0.97 2.45
C PRO A 22 -24.19 -1.96 2.02
N ALA A 23 -23.82 -1.92 0.74
CA ALA A 23 -22.74 -2.73 0.18
C ALA A 23 -21.71 -1.85 -0.53
N PHE A 24 -20.43 -2.24 -0.43
CA PHE A 24 -19.34 -1.65 -1.22
C PHE A 24 -18.97 -2.61 -2.35
N VAL A 25 -19.00 -2.10 -3.58
CA VAL A 25 -18.70 -2.88 -4.79
C VAL A 25 -17.47 -2.27 -5.46
N TYR A 26 -16.49 -3.11 -5.79
CA TYR A 26 -15.23 -2.69 -6.42
C TYR A 26 -15.14 -3.29 -7.82
N ASP A 27 -14.78 -2.47 -8.81
CA ASP A 27 -14.50 -2.93 -10.17
C ASP A 27 -13.04 -3.38 -10.30
N GLU A 28 -12.83 -4.69 -10.37
CA GLU A 28 -11.50 -5.27 -10.53
C GLU A 28 -10.82 -4.85 -11.84
N ALA A 29 -11.57 -4.69 -12.94
CA ALA A 29 -11.00 -4.28 -14.22
C ALA A 29 -10.39 -2.88 -14.11
N THR A 30 -11.11 -1.95 -13.47
CA THR A 30 -10.58 -0.59 -13.18
C THR A 30 -9.34 -0.64 -12.27
N LEU A 31 -9.32 -1.49 -11.23
CA LEU A 31 -8.13 -1.61 -10.36
C LEU A 31 -6.91 -2.08 -11.16
N ARG A 32 -7.07 -3.12 -11.99
CA ARG A 32 -5.98 -3.65 -12.82
C ARG A 32 -5.50 -2.64 -13.85
N GLU A 33 -6.41 -1.95 -14.52
CA GLU A 33 -6.07 -0.93 -15.51
C GLU A 33 -5.30 0.24 -14.89
N ASN A 34 -5.71 0.70 -13.71
CA ASN A 34 -4.99 1.73 -12.98
C ASN A 34 -3.57 1.29 -12.60
N ALA A 35 -3.39 0.03 -12.17
CA ALA A 35 -2.08 -0.52 -11.87
C ALA A 35 -1.17 -0.55 -13.11
N ARG A 36 -1.71 -0.99 -14.26
CA ARG A 36 -0.98 -1.03 -15.54
C ARG A 36 -0.61 0.36 -16.02
N THR A 37 -1.55 1.30 -15.98
CA THR A 37 -1.32 2.71 -16.32
C THR A 37 -0.20 3.30 -15.47
N LEU A 38 -0.23 3.07 -14.15
CA LEU A 38 0.81 3.57 -13.24
C LEU A 38 2.18 2.96 -13.53
N LYS A 39 2.24 1.65 -13.84
CA LYS A 39 3.49 0.98 -14.22
C LYS A 39 4.04 1.45 -15.56
N ALA A 40 3.17 1.86 -16.49
CA ALA A 40 3.54 2.40 -17.79
C ALA A 40 3.94 3.89 -17.73
N PHE A 41 3.86 4.54 -16.56
CA PHE A 41 4.19 5.95 -16.44
C PHE A 41 5.66 6.21 -16.83
N PRO A 42 5.94 7.16 -17.75
CA PRO A 42 7.29 7.44 -18.21
C PRO A 42 8.23 7.80 -17.06
N ASN A 43 9.35 7.09 -16.96
CA ASN A 43 10.34 7.30 -15.90
C ASN A 43 11.75 7.09 -16.47
N ALA A 44 12.63 8.08 -16.28
CA ALA A 44 14.01 8.00 -16.79
C ALA A 44 14.94 7.20 -15.86
N PHE A 45 14.52 6.96 -14.62
CA PHE A 45 15.36 6.39 -13.55
C PHE A 45 14.76 5.14 -12.90
N GLY A 46 13.80 4.49 -13.55
CA GLY A 46 13.02 3.40 -12.96
C GLY A 46 11.84 3.93 -12.13
N LEU A 47 10.77 3.14 -12.07
CA LEU A 47 9.60 3.39 -11.24
C LEU A 47 9.18 2.10 -10.56
N LYS A 48 9.13 2.11 -9.23
CA LYS A 48 8.52 1.03 -8.43
C LYS A 48 7.25 1.57 -7.78
N PRO A 49 6.09 1.45 -8.44
CA PRO A 49 4.85 1.96 -7.88
C PRO A 49 4.43 1.12 -6.67
N ARG A 50 3.94 1.79 -5.62
CA ARG A 50 3.50 1.15 -4.38
C ARG A 50 2.09 1.61 -4.05
N TYR A 51 1.21 0.66 -3.73
CA TYR A 51 -0.15 0.94 -3.31
C TYR A 51 -0.18 1.38 -1.84
N ALA A 52 -0.73 2.55 -1.56
CA ALA A 52 -0.95 3.03 -0.20
C ALA A 52 -2.10 2.25 0.45
N MET A 53 -1.77 1.22 1.24
CA MET A 53 -2.72 0.20 1.69
C MET A 53 -3.91 0.78 2.46
N LYS A 54 -3.69 1.83 3.25
CA LYS A 54 -4.73 2.52 4.04
C LYS A 54 -5.91 3.03 3.22
N ALA A 55 -5.76 3.17 1.89
CA ALA A 55 -6.84 3.60 1.00
C ALA A 55 -7.98 2.56 0.93
N ALA A 56 -7.66 1.27 0.83
CA ALA A 56 -8.61 0.16 0.89
C ALA A 56 -7.87 -1.17 1.22
N PRO A 57 -7.77 -1.55 2.51
CA PRO A 57 -6.91 -2.65 2.96
C PRO A 57 -7.55 -4.05 2.82
N THR A 58 -8.45 -4.25 1.84
CA THR A 58 -9.12 -5.54 1.65
C THR A 58 -8.15 -6.55 1.05
N ALA A 59 -8.18 -7.80 1.52
CA ALA A 59 -7.26 -8.82 1.03
C ALA A 59 -7.43 -9.09 -0.48
N ALA A 60 -8.63 -8.90 -1.02
CA ALA A 60 -8.91 -9.04 -2.45
C ALA A 60 -8.19 -7.95 -3.28
N ILE A 61 -8.33 -6.68 -2.90
CA ILE A 61 -7.65 -5.56 -3.59
C ILE A 61 -6.13 -5.71 -3.50
N ILE A 62 -5.62 -6.06 -2.31
CA ILE A 62 -4.19 -6.29 -2.09
C ILE A 62 -3.66 -7.42 -2.98
N ARG A 63 -4.40 -8.54 -3.13
CA ARG A 63 -4.04 -9.63 -4.07
C ARG A 63 -4.01 -9.17 -5.51
N ILE A 64 -5.00 -8.40 -5.95
CA ILE A 64 -5.07 -7.88 -7.33
C ILE A 64 -3.82 -7.06 -7.62
N PHE A 65 -3.43 -6.14 -6.73
CA PHE A 65 -2.25 -5.32 -6.92
C PHE A 65 -0.92 -6.09 -6.82
N ASN A 66 -0.87 -7.16 -6.03
CA ASN A 66 0.27 -8.08 -6.03
C ASN A 66 0.42 -8.75 -7.41
N GLN A 67 -0.68 -9.27 -7.96
CA GLN A 67 -0.70 -9.92 -9.28
C GLN A 67 -0.34 -8.95 -10.43
N GLU A 68 -0.75 -7.69 -10.34
CA GLU A 68 -0.33 -6.65 -11.30
C GLU A 68 1.12 -6.17 -11.06
N GLY A 69 1.79 -6.63 -10.00
CA GLY A 69 3.20 -6.35 -9.72
C GLY A 69 3.47 -4.95 -9.17
N LEU A 70 2.52 -4.38 -8.42
CA LEU A 70 2.80 -3.21 -7.58
C LEU A 70 3.57 -3.65 -6.32
N GLY A 71 4.17 -2.70 -5.60
CA GLY A 71 4.58 -2.88 -4.20
C GLY A 71 3.52 -2.36 -3.22
N ILE A 72 3.86 -2.33 -1.93
CA ILE A 72 3.01 -1.75 -0.86
C ILE A 72 3.73 -0.60 -0.18
N ASP A 73 3.00 0.50 0.04
CA ASP A 73 3.33 1.50 1.04
C ASP A 73 2.44 1.26 2.26
N ALA A 74 3.07 0.79 3.34
CA ALA A 74 2.44 0.46 4.61
C ALA A 74 2.67 1.59 5.61
N SER A 75 1.66 1.87 6.41
CA SER A 75 1.67 2.90 7.46
C SER A 75 1.78 2.33 8.88
N SER A 76 1.72 1.02 9.02
CA SER A 76 1.88 0.31 10.30
C SER A 76 2.48 -1.10 10.11
N GLY A 77 2.99 -1.68 11.20
CA GLY A 77 3.41 -3.09 11.20
C GLY A 77 2.29 -4.06 10.84
N HIS A 78 1.04 -3.76 11.24
CA HIS A 78 -0.12 -4.59 10.89
C HIS A 78 -0.43 -4.60 9.38
N GLU A 79 -0.23 -3.47 8.70
CA GLU A 79 -0.39 -3.38 7.23
C GLU A 79 0.74 -4.13 6.51
N LEU A 80 1.97 -4.03 7.01
CA LEU A 80 3.10 -4.81 6.51
C LEU A 80 2.82 -6.31 6.63
N GLU A 81 2.41 -6.79 7.81
CA GLU A 81 2.07 -8.20 8.00
C GLU A 81 0.92 -8.65 7.10
N ARG A 82 -0.09 -7.79 6.90
CA ARG A 82 -1.19 -8.07 5.97
C ARG A 82 -0.68 -8.25 4.53
N ALA A 83 0.26 -7.41 4.08
CA ALA A 83 0.86 -7.56 2.75
C ALA A 83 1.58 -8.91 2.61
N ILE A 84 2.40 -9.27 3.60
CA ILE A 84 3.14 -10.55 3.61
C ILE A 84 2.17 -11.75 3.58
N ARG A 85 1.13 -11.74 4.41
CA ARG A 85 0.10 -12.81 4.44
C ARG A 85 -0.63 -12.98 3.10
N VAL A 86 -0.64 -11.95 2.27
CA VAL A 86 -1.26 -11.94 0.94
C VAL A 86 -0.24 -12.26 -0.17
N GLY A 87 1.01 -12.56 0.19
CA GLY A 87 2.05 -13.06 -0.71
C GLY A 87 2.95 -11.99 -1.31
N PHE A 88 3.02 -10.79 -0.72
CA PHE A 88 4.05 -9.82 -1.10
C PHE A 88 5.41 -10.25 -0.55
N GLY A 89 6.45 -10.15 -1.38
CA GLY A 89 7.84 -10.17 -0.92
C GLY A 89 8.15 -8.92 -0.10
N THR A 90 8.93 -9.08 0.96
CA THR A 90 9.34 -8.00 1.89
C THR A 90 10.08 -6.87 1.18
N GLU A 91 10.88 -7.19 0.16
CA GLU A 91 11.59 -6.22 -0.69
C GLU A 91 10.66 -5.33 -1.53
N SER A 92 9.38 -5.70 -1.61
CA SER A 92 8.33 -4.97 -2.30
C SER A 92 7.47 -4.11 -1.37
N ILE A 93 7.80 -4.07 -0.07
CA ILE A 93 7.12 -3.28 0.95
C ILE A 93 8.01 -2.11 1.40
N SER A 94 7.39 -0.94 1.53
CA SER A 94 7.94 0.26 2.15
C SER A 94 7.09 0.60 3.38
N LEU A 95 7.72 0.78 4.55
CA LEU A 95 7.03 1.13 5.79
C LEU A 95 7.31 2.59 6.16
N SER A 96 6.25 3.40 6.18
CA SER A 96 6.26 4.81 6.55
C SER A 96 5.33 5.00 7.74
N THR A 97 5.84 4.90 8.97
CA THR A 97 5.01 4.87 10.18
C THR A 97 5.41 5.91 11.22
N GLN A 98 4.45 6.34 12.03
CA GLN A 98 4.70 7.22 13.18
C GLN A 98 5.27 6.46 14.38
N GLU A 99 4.91 5.18 14.52
CA GLU A 99 5.36 4.32 15.60
C GLU A 99 6.08 3.10 15.03
N MET A 100 7.36 2.98 15.36
CA MET A 100 8.16 1.84 14.90
C MET A 100 7.67 0.56 15.59
N PRO A 101 7.37 -0.52 14.85
CA PRO A 101 7.05 -1.82 15.45
C PRO A 101 8.23 -2.31 16.30
N GLU A 102 7.99 -2.87 17.47
CA GLU A 102 9.08 -3.30 18.39
C GLU A 102 10.13 -4.20 17.72
N ASN A 103 9.68 -5.13 16.87
CA ASN A 103 10.53 -6.10 16.18
C ASN A 103 10.91 -5.69 14.74
N PHE A 104 10.95 -4.39 14.43
CA PHE A 104 11.21 -3.92 13.05
C PHE A 104 12.56 -4.35 12.47
N ARG A 105 13.53 -4.74 13.32
CA ARG A 105 14.83 -5.25 12.87
C ARG A 105 14.70 -6.42 11.91
N ILE A 106 13.80 -7.37 12.21
CA ILE A 106 13.56 -8.56 11.38
C ILE A 106 13.14 -8.13 9.97
N TRP A 107 12.20 -7.19 9.88
CA TRP A 107 11.72 -6.67 8.60
C TRP A 107 12.81 -5.93 7.81
N VAL A 108 13.70 -5.20 8.49
CA VAL A 108 14.87 -4.58 7.85
C VAL A 108 15.82 -5.62 7.30
N ASP A 109 16.06 -6.72 8.02
CA ASP A 109 16.93 -7.81 7.58
C ASP A 109 16.33 -8.58 6.40
N GLU A 110 15.00 -8.74 6.38
CA GLU A 110 14.25 -9.35 5.28
C GLU A 110 14.05 -8.43 4.06
N GLY A 111 14.51 -7.18 4.12
CA GLY A 111 14.56 -6.28 2.96
C GLY A 111 13.42 -5.26 2.85
N VAL A 112 12.58 -5.12 3.88
CA VAL A 112 11.58 -4.03 3.93
C VAL A 112 12.30 -2.68 3.96
N SER A 113 11.87 -1.77 3.08
CA SER A 113 12.35 -0.38 3.10
C SER A 113 11.69 0.40 4.23
N ILE A 114 12.45 1.04 5.11
CA ILE A 114 11.91 1.84 6.22
C ILE A 114 12.08 3.33 5.92
N ASN A 115 11.02 4.12 6.09
CA ASN A 115 11.05 5.58 6.04
C ASN A 115 10.82 6.16 7.45
N LEU A 116 11.83 6.84 7.99
CA LEU A 116 11.77 7.44 9.32
C LEU A 116 11.10 8.81 9.24
N CYS A 117 10.09 9.00 10.09
CA CYS A 117 9.22 10.17 10.17
C CYS A 117 9.59 11.13 11.32
N SER A 118 10.56 10.78 12.18
CA SER A 118 10.98 11.65 13.29
C SER A 118 12.43 11.45 13.71
N LEU A 119 12.99 12.46 14.41
CA LEU A 119 14.33 12.38 15.00
C LEU A 119 14.46 11.22 16.01
N ASN A 120 13.39 10.91 16.74
CA ASN A 120 13.39 9.78 17.68
C ASN A 120 13.54 8.45 16.94
N GLN A 121 12.86 8.30 15.81
CA GLN A 121 13.01 7.11 14.97
C GLN A 121 14.42 7.02 14.36
N ILE A 122 15.06 8.14 14.01
CA ILE A 122 16.47 8.15 13.57
C ILE A 122 17.39 7.61 14.67
N LYS A 123 17.25 8.10 15.90
CA LYS A 123 18.07 7.63 17.03
C LYS A 123 17.86 6.14 17.30
N LEU A 124 16.59 5.69 17.31
CA LEU A 124 16.23 4.29 17.53
C LEU A 124 16.74 3.38 16.40
N PHE A 125 16.59 3.79 15.15
CA PHE A 125 17.07 3.02 14.00
C PHE A 125 18.59 2.92 14.00
N ALA A 126 19.30 4.00 14.32
CA ALA A 126 20.76 4.00 14.39
C ALA A 126 21.31 3.06 15.48
N SER A 127 20.60 2.88 16.60
CA SER A 127 21.04 1.96 17.65
C SER A 127 20.77 0.48 17.33
N ILE A 128 19.69 0.18 16.61
CA ILE A 128 19.25 -1.20 16.31
C ILE A 128 19.76 -1.71 14.95
N CYS A 129 19.84 -0.82 13.96
CA CYS A 129 20.18 -1.11 12.56
C CYS A 129 21.38 -0.28 12.06
N PRO A 130 22.53 -0.26 12.77
CA PRO A 130 23.66 0.56 12.36
C PRO A 130 24.17 0.15 10.97
N GLY A 131 24.49 1.15 10.14
CA GLY A 131 25.03 0.94 8.79
C GLY A 131 24.01 0.51 7.72
N ARG A 132 22.72 0.40 8.06
CA ARG A 132 21.66 0.07 7.09
C ARG A 132 21.13 1.34 6.40
N ALA A 133 20.77 1.19 5.13
CA ALA A 133 20.11 2.26 4.38
C ALA A 133 18.70 2.51 4.93
N VAL A 134 18.28 3.78 4.90
CA VAL A 134 16.95 4.19 5.38
C VAL A 134 16.45 5.39 4.59
N GLY A 135 15.13 5.49 4.44
CA GLY A 135 14.47 6.69 3.92
C GLY A 135 14.19 7.69 5.05
N LEU A 136 14.12 8.97 4.70
CA LEU A 136 13.74 10.04 5.63
C LEU A 136 12.53 10.79 5.04
N ARG A 137 11.50 10.97 5.85
CA ARG A 137 10.34 11.77 5.46
C ARG A 137 10.66 13.26 5.68
N PHE A 138 10.68 14.02 4.61
CA PHE A 138 10.86 15.47 4.64
C PHE A 138 9.57 16.18 4.22
N ASN A 139 9.20 17.21 4.99
CA ASN A 139 8.15 18.13 4.58
C ASN A 139 8.80 19.28 3.80
N PRO A 140 8.39 19.55 2.55
CA PRO A 140 9.06 20.53 1.68
C PRO A 140 8.77 21.99 2.07
N GLY A 141 8.01 22.25 3.14
CA GLY A 141 7.64 23.61 3.58
C GLY A 141 6.52 24.26 2.77
N LEU A 142 5.93 23.54 1.81
CA LEU A 142 4.80 23.98 0.99
C LEU A 142 3.70 22.90 1.05
N GLY A 143 2.44 23.30 1.31
CA GLY A 143 1.29 22.40 1.45
C GLY A 143 0.79 22.25 2.89
N SER A 144 -0.27 21.46 3.09
CA SER A 144 -0.95 21.28 4.39
C SER A 144 -0.42 20.13 5.25
N GLY A 145 0.70 19.48 4.89
CA GLY A 145 1.31 18.43 5.73
C GLY A 145 2.41 17.61 5.06
#